data_AF-G3IKF0-F1
#
_entry.id   AF-G3IKF0-F1
#
_cell.length_a   1.000
_cell.length_b   1.000
_cell.length_c   1.000
_cell.angle_alpha   90.00
_cell.angle_beta   90.00
_cell.angle_gamma   90.00
#
_symmetry.space_group_name_H-M   'P 1'
#
loop_
_entity.id
_entity.type
_entity.pdbx_description
1 polymer ?
#
loop_
_entity_poly.entity_id
_entity_poly.type
_entity_poly.pdbx_seq_one_letter_code
_entity_poly.pdbx_strand_id
1 'polypeptide(L)'
;MLGKGWGRFFLGRELPGSISCTLLYLGGVVELGAHWIHGPSQGNPVFQLAAEFGLLGEKELSEENQLVETGGHVALPSVSWTSSGTRVSLEVVTEMANLFYGLIDQTREFLNATETPVASVGEFLKKEISQQVANWTEDEDTKKLKLAILNTFFNIECCVSGTHSMDLVALAPFGEYTVLPGLDCTFAGGYQGLTDCILASLPKDSMVFDKPVKTIHWNGSFQEAAFPGETFPVLVECEDGTRLPAHHVIVTVPLGFLKEHQDTFFEPPLPAKKAEVIRKIGFGTNNKIFLEFEEPFWEPDCKFIQVVWEDTSPLQDTTLSLQDTWFKKLIGFLVLPPFESSHVLCGFIAGLESEFMETLSDEEVLLSLMQVLRRVTGNPQLPAAKSVLRSRWHSAPYTRGSYSYVAVGSTGDDLDLLAQPLPADGTGTQLQILFAGEATHRAFYSTTHGALLSGWREADRLIDLWDSQVQQPRPRL
;
A
#
# COMPACT_ATOMS: atom_id res chain seq x y z
N MET A 1 -25.99 35.30 -8.00
CA MET A 1 -25.98 34.69 -6.65
C MET A 1 -24.97 33.56 -6.65
N LEU A 2 -23.67 33.90 -6.77
CA LEU A 2 -22.56 32.96 -6.82
C LEU A 2 -21.70 33.23 -5.59
N GLY A 3 -21.88 32.40 -4.58
CA GLY A 3 -21.14 32.39 -3.33
C GLY A 3 -21.25 31.02 -2.70
N LYS A 4 -21.12 29.95 -3.51
CA LYS A 4 -20.94 28.60 -2.98
C LYS A 4 -19.50 28.51 -2.51
N GLY A 5 -19.29 28.29 -1.21
CA GLY A 5 -17.96 28.06 -0.66
C GLY A 5 -17.30 26.88 -1.37
N TRP A 6 -16.01 27.02 -1.68
CA TRP A 6 -15.19 25.92 -2.19
C TRP A 6 -15.14 24.79 -1.14
N GLY A 7 -15.04 23.55 -1.60
CA GLY A 7 -14.83 22.40 -0.72
C GLY A 7 -13.57 22.61 0.13
N ARG A 8 -13.63 22.17 1.40
CA ARG A 8 -12.47 22.19 2.31
C ARG A 8 -12.04 20.76 2.61
N PHE A 9 -10.74 20.55 2.64
CA PHE A 9 -10.09 19.28 2.98
C PHE A 9 -9.53 19.39 4.41
N PHE A 10 -9.80 18.38 5.23
CA PHE A 10 -9.40 18.36 6.64
C PHE A 10 -8.47 17.18 6.90
N LEU A 11 -7.25 17.46 7.35
CA LEU A 11 -6.23 16.44 7.62
C LEU A 11 -5.90 16.44 9.11
N GLY A 12 -5.82 15.25 9.71
CA GLY A 12 -5.36 15.08 11.08
C GLY A 12 -3.85 15.22 11.28
N ARG A 13 -3.10 15.69 10.27
CA ARG A 13 -1.64 15.80 10.27
C ARG A 13 -1.18 17.12 9.67
N GLU A 14 0.08 17.45 9.91
CA GLU A 14 0.76 18.66 9.45
C GLU A 14 1.07 18.68 7.93
N LEU A 15 1.09 17.52 7.25
CA LEU A 15 1.47 17.38 5.83
C LEU A 15 0.43 16.62 4.99
N PRO A 16 0.26 16.97 3.70
CA PRO A 16 -0.54 16.20 2.75
C PRO A 16 0.14 14.87 2.38
N GLY A 17 -0.58 13.99 1.67
CA GLY A 17 -0.01 12.78 1.06
C GLY A 17 -0.15 11.50 1.89
N SER A 18 -0.32 11.56 3.21
CA SER A 18 -0.49 10.40 4.11
C SER A 18 0.53 9.28 3.88
N ILE A 19 0.22 8.28 3.04
CA ILE A 19 1.10 7.15 2.67
C ILE A 19 2.09 7.55 1.54
N SER A 20 1.80 8.58 0.75
CA SER A 20 2.81 9.22 -0.12
C SER A 20 3.62 10.20 0.73
N CYS A 21 4.57 9.66 1.50
CA CYS A 21 5.39 10.41 2.45
C CYS A 21 6.86 10.34 2.07
N THR A 22 7.39 11.50 1.71
CA THR A 22 8.76 11.69 1.25
C THR A 22 9.51 12.52 2.30
N LEU A 23 10.71 12.09 2.70
CA LEU A 23 11.53 12.84 3.65
C LEU A 23 12.87 13.23 3.04
N LEU A 24 13.30 14.46 3.35
CA LEU A 24 14.68 14.85 3.18
C LEU A 24 15.54 14.09 4.19
N TYR A 25 16.53 13.35 3.69
CA TYR A 25 17.42 12.54 4.50
C TYR A 25 18.80 12.52 3.86
N LEU A 26 19.82 12.96 4.61
CA LEU A 26 21.23 12.93 4.22
C LEU A 26 21.54 13.68 2.89
N GLY A 27 20.93 14.85 2.71
CA GLY A 27 21.10 15.65 1.47
C GLY A 27 20.34 15.09 0.26
N GLY A 28 19.67 13.95 0.40
CA GLY A 28 18.79 13.35 -0.60
C GLY A 28 17.36 13.19 -0.13
N VAL A 29 16.63 12.29 -0.81
CA VAL A 29 15.21 12.04 -0.60
C VAL A 29 14.95 10.55 -0.43
N VAL A 30 14.21 10.18 0.61
CA VAL A 30 13.78 8.79 0.87
C VAL A 30 12.27 8.70 0.99
N GLU A 31 11.70 7.62 0.47
CA GLU A 31 10.26 7.38 0.50
C GLU A 31 9.87 6.52 1.68
N LEU A 32 9.16 7.05 2.67
CA LEU A 32 8.66 6.23 3.79
C LEU A 32 7.49 5.32 3.39
N GLY A 33 6.68 5.70 2.39
CA GLY A 33 5.47 4.96 2.01
C GLY A 33 5.44 4.56 0.53
N ALA A 34 4.64 5.18 -0.33
CA ALA A 34 4.62 4.85 -1.76
C ALA A 34 6.02 5.04 -2.38
N HIS A 35 6.53 4.03 -3.08
CA HIS A 35 7.89 4.08 -3.66
C HIS A 35 7.87 4.20 -5.19
N TRP A 36 6.93 3.49 -5.85
CA TRP A 36 6.90 3.36 -7.30
C TRP A 36 5.60 3.88 -7.91
N ILE A 37 5.69 4.34 -9.16
CA ILE A 37 4.57 4.31 -10.08
C ILE A 37 4.52 2.90 -10.65
N HIS A 38 3.51 2.13 -10.25
CA HIS A 38 3.32 0.76 -10.74
C HIS A 38 2.70 0.79 -12.15
N GLY A 39 3.40 0.24 -13.14
CA GLY A 39 3.01 0.30 -14.54
C GLY A 39 2.94 1.75 -15.08
N PRO A 40 4.08 2.45 -15.19
CA PRO A 40 4.13 3.81 -15.72
C PRO A 40 3.90 3.80 -17.23
N SER A 41 2.64 3.97 -17.63
CA SER A 41 2.18 3.95 -19.02
C SER A 41 1.00 4.89 -19.23
N GLN A 42 0.54 5.02 -20.48
CA GLN A 42 -0.60 5.86 -20.86
C GLN A 42 -1.87 5.60 -20.04
N GLY A 43 -2.11 4.35 -19.63
CA GLY A 43 -3.28 3.98 -18.82
C GLY A 43 -3.19 4.41 -17.35
N ASN A 44 -2.05 4.87 -16.86
CA ASN A 44 -1.83 5.21 -15.47
C ASN A 44 -1.94 6.73 -15.24
N PRO A 45 -2.98 7.22 -14.53
CA PRO A 45 -3.17 8.67 -14.32
C PRO A 45 -2.10 9.31 -13.44
N VAL A 46 -1.46 8.54 -12.54
CA VAL A 46 -0.33 9.03 -11.74
C VAL A 46 0.88 9.28 -12.63
N PHE A 47 1.16 8.39 -13.59
CA PHE A 47 2.21 8.60 -14.58
C PHE A 47 1.92 9.83 -15.47
N GLN A 48 0.67 9.99 -15.94
CA GLN A 48 0.28 11.15 -16.74
C GLN A 48 0.50 12.48 -15.99
N LEU A 49 0.03 12.58 -14.75
CA LEU A 49 0.24 13.78 -13.93
C LEU A 49 1.72 14.02 -13.61
N ALA A 50 2.47 12.96 -13.31
CA ALA A 50 3.91 13.07 -13.06
C ALA A 50 4.67 13.59 -14.30
N ALA A 51 4.27 13.16 -15.49
CA ALA A 51 4.78 13.67 -16.76
C ALA A 51 4.38 15.14 -16.98
N GLU A 52 3.11 15.50 -16.74
CA GLU A 52 2.59 16.87 -16.88
C GLU A 52 3.30 17.86 -15.95
N PHE A 53 3.57 17.45 -14.71
CA PHE A 53 4.31 18.27 -13.75
C PHE A 53 5.83 18.24 -13.92
N GLY A 54 6.34 17.49 -14.90
CA GLY A 54 7.78 17.40 -15.17
C GLY A 54 8.57 16.72 -14.04
N LEU A 55 7.97 15.74 -13.37
CA LEU A 55 8.56 15.03 -12.23
C LEU A 55 9.32 13.74 -12.63
N LEU A 56 9.30 13.39 -13.92
CA LEU A 56 9.91 12.18 -14.48
C LEU A 56 11.08 12.52 -15.41
N GLY A 57 12.07 11.63 -15.46
CA GLY A 57 13.20 11.73 -16.38
C GLY A 57 12.92 11.12 -17.76
N GLU A 58 13.88 11.27 -18.67
CA GLU A 58 13.75 10.78 -20.05
C GLU A 58 13.59 9.26 -20.14
N LYS A 59 14.23 8.50 -19.24
CA LYS A 59 14.15 7.03 -19.24
C LYS A 59 12.75 6.58 -18.85
N GLU A 60 12.21 7.15 -17.80
CA GLU A 60 10.89 6.84 -17.26
C GLU A 60 9.78 7.19 -18.27
N LEU A 61 9.96 8.27 -19.04
CA LEU A 61 9.02 8.71 -20.08
C LEU A 61 9.12 7.93 -21.40
N SER A 62 10.19 7.15 -21.61
CA SER A 62 10.45 6.50 -22.89
C SER A 62 9.36 5.48 -23.28
N GLU A 63 9.09 5.35 -24.58
CA GLU A 63 8.17 4.31 -25.09
C GLU A 63 8.66 2.89 -24.74
N GLU A 64 9.98 2.68 -24.76
CA GLU A 64 10.61 1.42 -24.36
C GLU A 64 10.22 1.03 -22.93
N ASN A 65 10.31 1.98 -21.98
CA ASN A 65 9.93 1.73 -20.59
C ASN A 65 8.44 1.43 -20.45
N GLN A 66 7.57 2.17 -21.14
CA GLN A 66 6.11 2.04 -21.05
C GLN A 66 5.58 0.71 -21.62
N LEU A 67 6.31 0.07 -22.54
CA LEU A 67 5.91 -1.18 -23.20
C LEU A 67 6.39 -2.45 -22.47
N VAL A 68 7.17 -2.33 -21.39
CA VAL A 68 7.65 -3.50 -20.65
C VAL A 68 6.49 -4.20 -19.93
N GLU A 69 6.30 -5.48 -20.21
CA GLU A 69 5.38 -6.33 -19.45
C GLU A 69 6.12 -6.95 -18.26
N THR A 70 6.03 -6.31 -17.09
CA THR A 70 6.70 -6.76 -15.86
C THR A 70 5.93 -7.85 -15.10
N GLY A 71 4.65 -8.07 -15.44
CA GLY A 71 3.77 -8.93 -14.66
C GLY A 71 3.55 -8.46 -13.21
N GLY A 72 3.93 -7.22 -12.88
CA GLY A 72 3.80 -6.64 -11.54
C GLY A 72 5.05 -6.81 -10.66
N HIS A 73 6.16 -7.34 -11.20
CA HIS A 73 7.39 -7.54 -10.45
C HIS A 73 8.57 -6.77 -11.06
N VAL A 74 9.33 -6.06 -10.22
CA VAL A 74 10.50 -5.29 -10.68
C VAL A 74 11.71 -6.23 -10.85
N ALA A 75 12.10 -6.51 -12.09
CA ALA A 75 13.32 -7.26 -12.40
C ALA A 75 14.56 -6.39 -12.20
N LEU A 76 15.04 -6.28 -10.96
CA LEU A 76 16.26 -5.54 -10.63
C LEU A 76 17.50 -6.43 -10.70
N PRO A 77 18.65 -5.92 -11.19
CA PRO A 77 19.94 -6.59 -11.02
C PRO A 77 20.20 -6.88 -9.54
N SER A 78 20.07 -8.15 -9.16
CA SER A 78 20.12 -8.59 -7.78
C SER A 78 21.29 -9.52 -7.51
N VAL A 79 21.76 -9.49 -6.27
CA VAL A 79 22.66 -10.51 -5.72
C VAL A 79 21.95 -11.19 -4.56
N SER A 80 21.86 -12.51 -4.61
CA SER A 80 21.20 -13.31 -3.58
C SER A 80 22.24 -13.96 -2.67
N TRP A 81 22.07 -13.77 -1.36
CA TRP A 81 22.95 -14.32 -0.32
C TRP A 81 22.17 -15.24 0.61
N THR A 82 22.76 -16.38 0.95
CA THR A 82 22.23 -17.23 2.01
C THR A 82 22.53 -16.64 3.39
N SER A 83 21.79 -17.09 4.40
CA SER A 83 22.06 -16.75 5.79
C SER A 83 23.39 -17.29 6.34
N SER A 84 24.11 -18.15 5.62
CA SER A 84 25.42 -18.68 5.99
C SER A 84 26.57 -17.88 5.38
N GLY A 85 26.28 -16.88 4.53
CA GLY A 85 27.31 -16.05 3.92
C GLY A 85 27.76 -16.52 2.54
N THR A 86 26.98 -17.38 1.87
CA THR A 86 27.29 -17.89 0.53
C THR A 86 26.41 -17.23 -0.54
N ARG A 87 26.99 -16.95 -1.72
CA ARG A 87 26.20 -16.46 -2.86
C ARG A 87 25.36 -17.59 -3.44
N VAL A 88 24.11 -17.29 -3.76
CA VAL A 88 23.21 -18.22 -4.46
C VAL A 88 23.37 -18.03 -5.96
N SER A 89 23.40 -19.14 -6.72
CA SER A 89 23.47 -19.09 -8.18
C SER A 89 22.22 -18.42 -8.76
N LEU A 90 22.41 -17.50 -9.71
CA LEU A 90 21.32 -16.86 -10.44
C LEU A 90 20.44 -17.87 -11.19
N GLU A 91 21.03 -18.99 -11.65
CA GLU A 91 20.30 -20.05 -12.34
C GLU A 91 19.22 -20.68 -11.43
N VAL A 92 19.59 -21.01 -10.19
CA VAL A 92 18.67 -21.62 -9.21
C VAL A 92 17.61 -20.61 -8.76
N VAL A 93 18.00 -19.35 -8.56
CA VAL A 93 17.04 -18.27 -8.23
C VAL A 93 16.03 -18.09 -9.37
N THR A 94 16.49 -18.10 -10.62
CA THR A 94 15.63 -17.96 -11.80
C THR A 94 14.71 -19.17 -11.97
N GLU A 95 15.21 -20.39 -11.75
CA GLU A 95 14.41 -21.61 -11.76
C GLU A 95 13.25 -21.52 -10.75
N MET A 96 13.55 -21.12 -9.51
CA MET A 96 12.55 -21.00 -8.45
C MET A 96 11.60 -19.81 -8.67
N ALA A 97 12.09 -18.71 -9.25
CA ALA A 97 11.25 -17.58 -9.63
C ALA A 97 10.22 -17.99 -10.70
N ASN A 98 10.66 -18.69 -11.75
CA ASN A 98 9.78 -19.19 -12.81
C ASN A 98 8.72 -20.15 -12.25
N LEU A 99 9.10 -21.03 -11.32
CA LEU A 99 8.14 -21.88 -10.62
C LEU A 99 7.13 -21.07 -9.82
N PHE A 100 7.61 -20.16 -8.95
CA PHE A 100 6.73 -19.40 -8.06
C PHE A 100 5.78 -18.48 -8.83
N TYR A 101 6.30 -17.65 -9.75
CA TYR A 101 5.49 -16.72 -10.51
C TYR A 101 4.60 -17.41 -11.55
N GLY A 102 5.01 -18.56 -12.08
CA GLY A 102 4.14 -19.41 -12.89
C GLY A 102 2.92 -19.93 -12.10
N LEU A 103 3.08 -20.22 -10.81
CA LEU A 103 1.95 -20.58 -9.94
C LEU A 103 1.11 -19.34 -9.56
N ILE A 104 1.73 -18.19 -9.33
CA ILE A 104 1.00 -16.92 -9.12
C ILE A 104 0.11 -16.63 -10.33
N ASP A 105 0.59 -16.77 -11.56
CA ASP A 105 -0.22 -16.55 -12.76
C ASP A 105 -1.38 -17.55 -12.90
N GLN A 106 -1.21 -18.80 -12.46
CA GLN A 106 -2.28 -19.80 -12.45
C GLN A 106 -3.43 -19.44 -11.50
N THR A 107 -3.22 -18.57 -10.51
CA THR A 107 -4.32 -18.13 -9.64
C THR A 107 -5.44 -17.41 -10.41
N ARG A 108 -5.14 -16.86 -11.59
CA ARG A 108 -6.12 -16.24 -12.49
C ARG A 108 -7.18 -17.22 -12.99
N GLU A 109 -6.91 -18.53 -12.96
CA GLU A 109 -7.90 -19.57 -13.30
C GLU A 109 -9.08 -19.59 -12.32
N PHE A 110 -8.91 -19.05 -11.11
CA PHE A 110 -9.95 -18.97 -10.09
C PHE A 110 -10.76 -17.66 -10.15
N LEU A 111 -10.46 -16.78 -11.09
CA LEU A 111 -11.20 -15.54 -11.28
C LEU A 111 -12.66 -15.86 -11.63
N ASN A 112 -13.61 -15.33 -10.85
CA ASN A 112 -15.04 -15.62 -10.95
C ASN A 112 -15.44 -17.08 -10.68
N ALA A 113 -14.54 -17.91 -10.11
CA ALA A 113 -14.90 -19.26 -9.70
C ALA A 113 -15.95 -19.22 -8.58
N THR A 114 -17.04 -19.99 -8.73
CA THR A 114 -18.10 -20.07 -7.71
C THR A 114 -17.65 -20.79 -6.46
N GLU A 115 -16.73 -21.74 -6.59
CA GLU A 115 -16.07 -22.46 -5.50
C GLU A 115 -14.59 -22.64 -5.84
N THR A 116 -13.72 -22.39 -4.88
CA THR A 116 -12.28 -22.64 -5.01
C THR A 116 -11.88 -23.91 -4.26
N PRO A 117 -10.85 -24.64 -4.73
CA PRO A 117 -10.41 -25.87 -4.08
C PRO A 117 -9.80 -25.63 -2.69
N VAL A 118 -9.33 -24.42 -2.43
CA VAL A 118 -8.77 -23.92 -1.17
C VAL A 118 -9.20 -22.47 -0.98
N ALA A 119 -9.12 -21.94 0.24
CA ALA A 119 -9.62 -20.59 0.53
C ALA A 119 -8.63 -19.50 0.11
N SER A 120 -7.33 -19.79 0.19
CA SER A 120 -6.28 -18.77 0.05
C SER A 120 -5.28 -19.04 -1.08
N VAL A 121 -4.61 -17.97 -1.51
CA VAL A 121 -3.46 -18.04 -2.43
C VAL A 121 -2.35 -18.89 -1.82
N GLY A 122 -2.04 -18.69 -0.54
CA GLY A 122 -0.97 -19.42 0.13
C GLY A 122 -1.21 -20.93 0.20
N GLU A 123 -2.43 -21.38 0.50
CA GLU A 123 -2.78 -22.81 0.48
C GLU A 123 -2.63 -23.42 -0.93
N PHE A 124 -3.02 -22.68 -1.97
CA PHE A 124 -2.86 -23.12 -3.36
C PHE A 124 -1.37 -23.28 -3.71
N LEU A 125 -0.57 -22.25 -3.46
CA LEU A 125 0.87 -22.27 -3.73
C LEU A 125 1.57 -23.41 -2.97
N LYS A 126 1.29 -23.57 -1.67
CA LYS A 126 1.89 -24.63 -0.84
C LYS A 126 1.51 -26.02 -1.35
N LYS A 127 0.26 -26.22 -1.77
CA LYS A 127 -0.21 -27.49 -2.34
C LYS A 127 0.51 -27.82 -3.65
N GLU A 128 0.63 -26.87 -4.57
CA GLU A 128 1.30 -27.09 -5.86
C GLU A 128 2.82 -27.27 -5.70
N ILE A 129 3.46 -26.48 -4.83
CA ILE A 129 4.88 -26.65 -4.51
C ILE A 129 5.13 -28.03 -3.88
N SER A 130 4.27 -28.50 -2.99
CA SER A 130 4.41 -29.84 -2.39
C SER A 130 4.37 -30.96 -3.44
N GLN A 131 3.55 -30.81 -4.48
CA GLN A 131 3.50 -31.75 -5.61
C GLN A 131 4.78 -31.70 -6.45
N GLN A 132 5.34 -30.51 -6.69
CA GLN A 132 6.60 -30.35 -7.43
C GLN A 132 7.79 -30.92 -6.66
N VAL A 133 7.88 -30.66 -5.35
CA VAL A 133 8.95 -31.16 -4.47
C VAL A 133 8.99 -32.70 -4.45
N ALA A 134 7.82 -33.36 -4.53
CA ALA A 134 7.75 -34.82 -4.60
C ALA A 134 8.41 -35.41 -5.85
N ASN A 135 8.54 -34.63 -6.92
CA ASN A 135 9.16 -35.03 -8.19
C ASN A 135 10.65 -34.65 -8.29
N TRP A 136 11.19 -33.88 -7.33
CA TRP A 136 12.60 -33.48 -7.33
C TRP A 136 13.51 -34.68 -7.02
N THR A 137 14.48 -34.92 -7.89
CA THR A 137 15.45 -36.03 -7.80
C THR A 137 16.80 -35.62 -7.22
N GLU A 138 16.97 -34.33 -6.94
CA GLU A 138 18.18 -33.73 -6.37
C GLU A 138 18.42 -34.19 -4.93
N ASP A 139 19.63 -33.94 -4.43
CA ASP A 139 19.98 -34.21 -3.03
C ASP A 139 19.23 -33.28 -2.05
N GLU A 140 19.17 -33.68 -0.78
CA GLU A 140 18.40 -32.97 0.25
C GLU A 140 18.88 -31.54 0.50
N ASP A 141 20.17 -31.24 0.35
CA ASP A 141 20.68 -29.89 0.58
C ASP A 141 20.26 -28.96 -0.56
N THR A 142 20.30 -29.45 -1.81
CA THR A 142 19.75 -28.72 -2.97
C THR A 142 18.25 -28.47 -2.82
N LYS A 143 17.47 -29.47 -2.36
CA LYS A 143 16.02 -29.30 -2.11
C LYS A 143 15.72 -28.27 -1.03
N LYS A 144 16.47 -28.29 0.08
CA LYS A 144 16.35 -27.28 1.15
C LYS A 144 16.67 -25.88 0.66
N LEU A 145 17.72 -25.72 -0.16
CA LEU A 145 18.05 -24.43 -0.75
C LEU A 145 16.92 -23.92 -1.65
N LYS A 146 16.37 -24.78 -2.52
CA LYS A 146 15.22 -24.43 -3.37
C LYS A 146 14.00 -23.99 -2.54
N LEU A 147 13.68 -24.71 -1.46
CA LEU A 147 12.61 -24.34 -0.53
C LEU A 147 12.87 -23.02 0.22
N ALA A 148 14.11 -22.77 0.64
CA ALA A 148 14.51 -21.52 1.28
C ALA A 148 14.39 -20.32 0.32
N ILE A 149 14.72 -20.51 -0.97
CA ILE A 149 14.52 -19.49 -2.01
C ILE A 149 13.02 -19.23 -2.21
N LEU A 150 12.21 -20.28 -2.31
CA LEU A 150 10.75 -20.16 -2.39
C LEU A 150 10.18 -19.42 -1.19
N ASN A 151 10.68 -19.68 0.02
CA ASN A 151 10.28 -18.94 1.23
C ASN A 151 10.52 -17.43 1.08
N THR A 152 11.65 -17.01 0.52
CA THR A 152 11.90 -15.59 0.22
C THR A 152 10.89 -15.04 -0.79
N PHE A 153 10.48 -15.80 -1.80
CA PHE A 153 9.42 -15.36 -2.73
C PHE A 153 8.04 -15.23 -2.07
N PHE A 154 7.67 -16.12 -1.15
CA PHE A 154 6.47 -15.93 -0.31
C PHE A 154 6.54 -14.63 0.50
N ASN A 155 7.69 -14.32 1.09
CA ASN A 155 7.89 -13.08 1.85
C ASN A 155 7.82 -11.84 0.95
N ILE A 156 8.35 -11.91 -0.28
CA ILE A 156 8.21 -10.85 -1.28
C ILE A 156 6.74 -10.66 -1.63
N GLU A 157 6.00 -11.73 -1.87
CA GLU A 157 4.58 -11.65 -2.20
C GLU A 157 3.74 -11.10 -1.03
N CYS A 158 4.15 -11.39 0.22
CA CYS A 158 3.58 -10.76 1.41
C CYS A 158 3.83 -9.25 1.44
N CYS A 159 5.01 -8.78 1.03
CA CYS A 159 5.28 -7.35 0.84
C CYS A 159 4.41 -6.76 -0.26
N VAL A 160 4.28 -7.41 -1.42
CA VAL A 160 3.45 -6.92 -2.54
C VAL A 160 1.98 -6.80 -2.12
N SER A 161 1.43 -7.85 -1.51
CA SER A 161 0.03 -7.88 -1.05
C SER A 161 -0.20 -7.10 0.25
N GLY A 162 0.84 -6.71 0.98
CA GLY A 162 0.72 -6.02 2.26
C GLY A 162 0.07 -6.90 3.33
N THR A 163 0.41 -8.19 3.35
CA THR A 163 -0.16 -9.18 4.27
C THR A 163 0.92 -9.79 5.17
N HIS A 164 0.52 -10.40 6.28
CA HIS A 164 1.43 -11.23 7.09
C HIS A 164 1.72 -12.58 6.44
N SER A 165 0.76 -13.13 5.71
CA SER A 165 0.86 -14.43 5.03
C SER A 165 -0.04 -14.47 3.81
N MET A 166 0.39 -15.16 2.75
CA MET A 166 -0.44 -15.46 1.59
C MET A 166 -1.62 -16.39 1.92
N ASP A 167 -1.59 -17.09 3.07
CA ASP A 167 -2.72 -17.88 3.57
C ASP A 167 -3.90 -17.00 4.02
N LEU A 168 -3.69 -15.69 4.18
CA LEU A 168 -4.73 -14.72 4.51
C LEU A 168 -5.34 -14.05 3.27
N VAL A 169 -4.76 -14.24 2.08
CA VAL A 169 -5.21 -13.62 0.83
C VAL A 169 -6.17 -14.56 0.11
N ALA A 170 -7.38 -14.09 -0.18
CA ALA A 170 -8.41 -14.92 -0.82
C ALA A 170 -8.02 -15.31 -2.25
N LEU A 171 -8.20 -16.58 -2.62
CA LEU A 171 -7.77 -17.11 -3.91
C LEU A 171 -8.58 -16.57 -5.10
N ALA A 172 -9.91 -16.69 -5.06
CA ALA A 172 -10.77 -16.31 -6.19
C ALA A 172 -10.64 -14.84 -6.63
N PRO A 173 -10.66 -13.85 -5.71
CA PRO A 173 -10.57 -12.44 -6.09
C PRO A 173 -9.14 -11.97 -6.36
N PHE A 174 -8.10 -12.79 -6.14
CA PHE A 174 -6.71 -12.37 -6.30
C PHE A 174 -6.40 -11.93 -7.74
N GLY A 175 -6.99 -12.59 -8.73
CA GLY A 175 -6.86 -12.24 -10.14
C GLY A 175 -7.66 -11.01 -10.59
N GLU A 176 -8.44 -10.36 -9.71
CA GLU A 176 -9.15 -9.11 -10.05
C GLU A 176 -8.22 -7.89 -10.05
N TYR A 177 -7.10 -7.96 -9.33
CA TYR A 177 -6.09 -6.90 -9.33
C TYR A 177 -5.50 -6.77 -10.74
N THR A 178 -5.51 -5.54 -11.25
CA THR A 178 -5.03 -5.24 -12.59
C THR A 178 -3.63 -4.65 -12.52
N VAL A 179 -2.68 -5.32 -13.18
CA VAL A 179 -1.32 -4.81 -13.40
C VAL A 179 -1.30 -3.99 -14.69
N LEU A 180 -0.88 -2.73 -14.60
CA LEU A 180 -0.65 -1.89 -15.79
C LEU A 180 0.74 -2.17 -16.39
N PRO A 181 0.93 -2.03 -17.72
CA PRO A 181 2.22 -2.20 -18.35
C PRO A 181 3.17 -1.05 -17.98
N GLY A 182 4.46 -1.29 -18.18
CA GLY A 182 5.54 -0.36 -17.92
C GLY A 182 6.48 -0.88 -16.83
N LEU A 183 7.77 -0.59 -16.99
CA LEU A 183 8.75 -0.86 -15.94
C LEU A 183 8.62 0.17 -14.82
N ASP A 184 8.27 -0.29 -13.62
CA ASP A 184 8.08 0.54 -12.43
C ASP A 184 9.20 1.56 -12.23
N CYS A 185 8.80 2.82 -12.02
CA CYS A 185 9.74 3.93 -11.85
C CYS A 185 9.47 4.71 -10.55
N THR A 186 10.46 5.49 -10.11
CA THR A 186 10.36 6.34 -8.92
C THR A 186 10.39 7.82 -9.32
N PHE A 187 10.12 8.69 -8.35
CA PHE A 187 10.25 10.15 -8.50
C PHE A 187 11.64 10.58 -8.02
N ALA A 188 12.46 11.18 -8.88
CA ALA A 188 13.81 11.60 -8.48
C ALA A 188 13.80 12.65 -7.34
N GLY A 189 12.82 13.56 -7.35
CA GLY A 189 12.59 14.54 -6.27
C GLY A 189 11.64 14.06 -5.17
N GLY A 190 11.18 12.82 -5.27
CA GLY A 190 10.26 12.17 -4.34
C GLY A 190 8.77 12.31 -4.68
N TYR A 191 8.00 11.31 -4.24
CA TYR A 191 6.58 11.09 -4.57
C TYR A 191 5.70 12.24 -4.08
N GLN A 192 6.03 12.83 -2.93
CA GLN A 192 5.28 13.92 -2.34
C GLN A 192 5.23 15.16 -3.25
N GLY A 193 6.21 15.33 -4.15
CA GLY A 193 6.18 16.38 -5.17
C GLY A 193 4.91 16.34 -6.04
N LEU A 194 4.40 15.13 -6.34
CA LEU A 194 3.13 14.97 -7.06
C LEU A 194 1.95 15.54 -6.27
N THR A 195 1.84 15.17 -4.99
CA THR A 195 0.75 15.64 -4.13
C THR A 195 0.85 17.13 -3.84
N ASP A 196 2.06 17.67 -3.77
CA ASP A 196 2.31 19.10 -3.60
C ASP A 196 1.86 19.89 -4.84
N CYS A 197 2.14 19.40 -6.05
CA CYS A 197 1.65 20.00 -7.30
C CYS A 197 0.12 19.98 -7.38
N ILE A 198 -0.52 18.86 -7.01
CA ILE A 198 -1.99 18.78 -6.95
C ILE A 198 -2.53 19.79 -5.93
N LEU A 199 -1.96 19.85 -4.73
CA LEU A 199 -2.38 20.79 -3.69
C LEU A 199 -2.23 22.25 -4.14
N ALA A 200 -1.13 22.59 -4.79
CA ALA A 200 -0.85 23.94 -5.29
C ALA A 200 -1.84 24.39 -6.37
N SER A 201 -2.51 23.46 -7.06
CA SER A 201 -3.55 23.77 -8.05
C SER A 201 -4.91 24.13 -7.43
N LEU A 202 -5.11 23.83 -6.14
CA LEU A 202 -6.36 24.12 -5.44
C LEU A 202 -6.48 25.60 -5.05
N PRO A 203 -7.70 26.13 -4.88
CA PRO A 203 -7.89 27.47 -4.33
C PRO A 203 -7.16 27.64 -2.99
N LYS A 204 -6.66 28.84 -2.72
CA LYS A 204 -5.98 29.15 -1.44
C LYS A 204 -6.87 28.79 -0.25
N ASP A 205 -6.25 28.26 0.80
CA ASP A 205 -6.89 27.88 2.06
C ASP A 205 -7.96 26.77 1.93
N SER A 206 -7.96 26.01 0.83
CA SER A 206 -8.83 24.83 0.68
C SER A 206 -8.41 23.67 1.60
N MET A 207 -7.15 23.64 2.02
CA MET A 207 -6.58 22.59 2.85
C MET A 207 -6.38 23.08 4.28
N VAL A 208 -6.91 22.33 5.26
CA VAL A 208 -6.79 22.62 6.69
C VAL A 208 -6.05 21.46 7.36
N PHE A 209 -4.81 21.72 7.78
CA PHE A 209 -3.96 20.79 8.50
C PHE A 209 -4.25 20.80 10.01
N ASP A 210 -3.76 19.79 10.72
CA ASP A 210 -3.93 19.61 12.17
C ASP A 210 -5.38 19.75 12.64
N LYS A 211 -6.29 19.25 11.80
CA LYS A 211 -7.74 19.33 11.99
C LYS A 211 -8.38 17.95 11.93
N PRO A 212 -8.02 17.03 12.85
CA PRO A 212 -8.58 15.69 12.85
C PRO A 212 -10.09 15.75 13.06
N VAL A 213 -10.81 15.02 12.21
CA VAL A 213 -12.25 14.78 12.36
C VAL A 213 -12.43 13.72 13.44
N LYS A 214 -13.35 13.97 14.36
CA LYS A 214 -13.72 13.06 15.44
C LYS A 214 -14.96 12.25 15.09
N THR A 215 -16.03 12.91 14.64
CA THR A 215 -17.32 12.27 14.32
C THR A 215 -18.01 12.99 13.17
N ILE A 216 -18.56 12.22 12.23
CA ILE A 216 -19.42 12.70 11.14
C ILE A 216 -20.86 12.41 11.53
N HIS A 217 -21.59 13.46 11.88
CA HIS A 217 -23.02 13.41 12.19
C HIS A 217 -23.81 13.53 10.89
N TRP A 218 -24.57 12.51 10.49
CA TRP A 218 -25.32 12.47 9.22
C TRP A 218 -26.76 12.04 9.42
N ASN A 219 -27.55 12.02 8.33
CA ASN A 219 -28.99 11.78 8.38
C ASN A 219 -29.73 12.75 9.32
N GLY A 220 -29.27 14.00 9.38
CA GLY A 220 -29.78 15.02 10.29
C GLY A 220 -30.30 16.27 9.57
N SER A 221 -30.64 17.28 10.38
CA SER A 221 -31.00 18.63 9.92
C SER A 221 -30.35 19.64 10.87
N PHE A 222 -29.11 20.01 10.57
CA PHE A 222 -28.24 20.82 11.42
C PHE A 222 -28.27 22.28 10.98
N GLN A 223 -28.61 23.19 11.89
CA GLN A 223 -28.58 24.63 11.60
C GLN A 223 -27.17 25.19 11.76
N GLU A 224 -26.70 26.00 10.81
CA GLU A 224 -25.48 26.77 10.99
C GLU A 224 -25.66 27.86 12.06
N ALA A 225 -24.53 28.33 12.61
CA ALA A 225 -24.53 29.33 13.69
C ALA A 225 -24.88 30.76 13.22
N ALA A 226 -24.84 31.03 11.92
CA ALA A 226 -25.20 32.33 11.35
C ALA A 226 -26.73 32.56 11.38
N PHE A 227 -27.18 33.81 11.37
CA PHE A 227 -28.60 34.14 11.33
C PHE A 227 -28.96 34.87 10.03
N PRO A 228 -29.98 34.41 9.25
CA PRO A 228 -30.81 33.22 9.48
C PRO A 228 -30.05 31.92 9.17
N GLY A 229 -30.14 30.91 10.04
CA GLY A 229 -29.34 29.69 9.92
C GLY A 229 -29.84 28.75 8.82
N GLU A 230 -29.05 28.58 7.76
CA GLU A 230 -29.23 27.52 6.78
C GLU A 230 -29.14 26.13 7.43
N THR A 231 -29.92 25.16 6.91
CA THR A 231 -29.97 23.79 7.41
C THR A 231 -29.16 22.86 6.51
N PHE A 232 -28.32 22.03 7.11
CA PHE A 232 -27.43 21.08 6.44
C PHE A 232 -27.73 19.63 6.86
N PRO A 233 -27.58 18.66 5.96
CA PRO A 233 -27.82 17.24 6.26
C PRO A 233 -26.71 16.57 7.09
N VAL A 234 -25.51 17.14 7.09
CA VAL A 234 -24.31 16.60 7.74
C VAL A 234 -23.64 17.67 8.61
N LEU A 235 -23.07 17.25 9.74
CA LEU A 235 -22.26 18.07 10.61
C LEU A 235 -20.96 17.32 10.96
N VAL A 236 -19.82 17.89 10.60
CA VAL A 236 -18.50 17.33 10.94
C VAL A 236 -18.03 17.92 12.27
N GLU A 237 -17.79 17.07 13.25
CA GLU A 237 -17.18 17.41 14.54
C GLU A 237 -15.69 17.10 14.49
N CYS A 238 -14.83 18.11 14.72
CA CYS A 238 -13.39 17.95 14.85
C CYS A 238 -13.01 17.64 16.31
N GLU A 239 -11.83 17.06 16.54
CA GLU A 239 -11.35 16.75 17.90
C GLU A 239 -11.18 18.00 18.79
N ASP A 240 -10.90 19.16 18.18
CA ASP A 240 -10.80 20.44 18.88
C ASP A 240 -12.17 21.08 19.23
N GLY A 241 -13.27 20.38 18.93
CA GLY A 241 -14.64 20.83 19.18
C GLY A 241 -15.25 21.70 18.08
N THR A 242 -14.50 21.99 17.00
CA THR A 242 -15.05 22.71 15.84
C THR A 242 -16.18 21.91 15.20
N ARG A 243 -17.24 22.61 14.79
CA ARG A 243 -18.43 22.03 14.15
C ARG A 243 -18.67 22.66 12.79
N LEU A 244 -18.72 21.83 11.75
CA LEU A 244 -18.73 22.26 10.36
C LEU A 244 -19.94 21.66 9.63
N PRO A 245 -21.01 22.44 9.40
CA PRO A 245 -22.15 21.99 8.61
C PRO A 245 -21.74 21.73 7.15
N ALA A 246 -22.27 20.68 6.54
CA ALA A 246 -21.95 20.29 5.17
C ALA A 246 -23.13 19.64 4.45
N HIS A 247 -23.19 19.84 3.13
CA HIS A 247 -24.13 19.12 2.25
C HIS A 247 -23.63 17.71 1.93
N HIS A 248 -22.32 17.57 1.76
CA HIS A 248 -21.64 16.36 1.31
C HIS A 248 -20.32 16.24 2.07
N VAL A 249 -19.93 15.02 2.46
CA VAL A 249 -18.62 14.71 3.02
C VAL A 249 -18.01 13.55 2.24
N ILE A 250 -16.82 13.74 1.65
CA ILE A 250 -16.06 12.66 1.03
C ILE A 250 -15.04 12.16 2.07
N VAL A 251 -15.19 10.91 2.48
CA VAL A 251 -14.32 10.25 3.45
C VAL A 251 -13.22 9.50 2.70
N THR A 252 -11.97 9.87 2.98
CA THR A 252 -10.78 9.28 2.36
C THR A 252 -9.76 8.77 3.40
N VAL A 253 -10.22 8.55 4.63
CA VAL A 253 -9.36 8.02 5.70
C VAL A 253 -8.98 6.55 5.41
N PRO A 254 -7.79 6.09 5.80
CA PRO A 254 -7.35 4.71 5.54
C PRO A 254 -8.29 3.65 6.14
N LEU A 255 -8.35 2.48 5.51
CA LEU A 255 -9.17 1.36 6.01
C LEU A 255 -8.77 0.95 7.43
N GLY A 256 -7.48 0.98 7.79
CA GLY A 256 -7.02 0.71 9.16
C GLY A 256 -7.63 1.66 10.19
N PHE A 257 -7.76 2.96 9.88
CA PHE A 257 -8.45 3.93 10.72
C PHE A 257 -9.95 3.60 10.84
N LEU A 258 -10.62 3.25 9.73
CA LEU A 258 -12.03 2.84 9.76
C LEU A 258 -12.24 1.58 10.60
N LYS A 259 -11.34 0.60 10.53
CA LYS A 259 -11.40 -0.62 11.35
C LYS A 259 -11.41 -0.34 12.84
N GLU A 260 -10.58 0.62 13.29
CA GLU A 260 -10.50 0.99 14.71
C GLU A 260 -11.66 1.90 15.15
N HIS A 261 -12.09 2.84 14.30
CA HIS A 261 -12.92 3.97 14.72
C HIS A 261 -14.32 4.04 14.12
N GLN A 262 -14.72 3.14 13.22
CA GLN A 262 -16.04 3.25 12.53
C GLN A 262 -17.23 3.37 13.49
N ASP A 263 -17.15 2.77 14.69
CA ASP A 263 -18.24 2.78 15.67
C ASP A 263 -18.41 4.16 16.36
N THR A 264 -17.39 5.03 16.33
CA THR A 264 -17.41 6.38 16.91
C THR A 264 -17.26 7.50 15.88
N PHE A 265 -16.75 7.17 14.69
CA PHE A 265 -16.48 8.13 13.62
C PHE A 265 -17.74 8.51 12.83
N PHE A 266 -18.81 7.70 12.90
CA PHE A 266 -20.09 7.97 12.24
C PHE A 266 -21.24 7.96 13.24
N GLU A 267 -22.09 8.99 13.20
CA GLU A 267 -23.32 9.07 13.99
C GLU A 267 -24.50 9.50 13.07
N PRO A 268 -25.54 8.67 12.88
CA PRO A 268 -25.72 7.31 13.38
C PRO A 268 -24.68 6.32 12.80
N PRO A 269 -24.59 5.08 13.35
CA PRO A 269 -23.68 4.07 12.84
C PRO A 269 -23.89 3.75 11.35
N LEU A 270 -22.81 3.29 10.68
CA LEU A 270 -22.87 2.85 9.30
C LEU A 270 -23.87 1.69 9.11
N PRO A 271 -24.48 1.54 7.92
CA PRO A 271 -25.29 0.36 7.61
C PRO A 271 -24.52 -0.94 7.86
N ALA A 272 -25.18 -1.94 8.45
CA ALA A 272 -24.53 -3.17 8.91
C ALA A 272 -23.65 -3.85 7.85
N LYS A 273 -24.10 -3.90 6.58
CA LYS A 273 -23.31 -4.47 5.49
C LYS A 273 -21.97 -3.74 5.27
N LYS A 274 -21.96 -2.41 5.33
CA LYS A 274 -20.74 -1.60 5.18
C LYS A 274 -19.82 -1.77 6.38
N ALA A 275 -20.38 -1.82 7.59
CA ALA A 275 -19.60 -2.05 8.81
C ALA A 275 -18.91 -3.42 8.81
N GLU A 276 -19.62 -4.47 8.37
CA GLU A 276 -19.05 -5.81 8.19
C GLU A 276 -17.93 -5.82 7.14
N VAL A 277 -18.12 -5.14 6.01
CA VAL A 277 -17.10 -5.03 4.97
C VAL A 277 -15.81 -4.39 5.47
N ILE A 278 -15.91 -3.30 6.26
CA ILE A 278 -14.74 -2.68 6.90
C ILE A 278 -14.00 -3.69 7.77
N ARG A 279 -14.70 -4.61 8.45
CA ARG A 279 -14.08 -5.65 9.28
C ARG A 279 -13.43 -6.76 8.43
N LYS A 280 -14.07 -7.17 7.33
CA LYS A 280 -13.63 -8.31 6.49
C LYS A 280 -12.44 -8.02 5.58
N ILE A 281 -12.38 -6.86 4.93
CA ILE A 281 -11.29 -6.54 3.99
C ILE A 281 -9.95 -6.53 4.76
N GLY A 282 -8.91 -7.10 4.19
CA GLY A 282 -7.57 -7.11 4.79
C GLY A 282 -6.95 -5.72 4.80
N PHE A 283 -6.23 -5.37 5.87
CA PHE A 283 -5.40 -4.18 5.92
C PHE A 283 -4.15 -4.53 6.72
N GLY A 284 -3.00 -4.61 6.05
CA GLY A 284 -1.78 -5.09 6.70
C GLY A 284 -0.66 -4.08 6.64
N THR A 285 0.48 -4.49 7.20
CA THR A 285 1.63 -3.63 7.47
C THR A 285 2.79 -4.03 6.58
N ASN A 286 3.38 -3.05 5.89
CA ASN A 286 4.65 -3.15 5.17
C ASN A 286 5.48 -1.90 5.47
N ASN A 287 6.69 -2.10 5.98
CA ASN A 287 7.59 -1.02 6.39
C ASN A 287 8.90 -1.06 5.63
N LYS A 288 9.57 0.10 5.63
CA LYS A 288 10.90 0.31 5.08
C LYS A 288 11.88 0.63 6.19
N ILE A 289 13.12 0.14 6.05
CA ILE A 289 14.23 0.40 6.96
C ILE A 289 15.43 0.87 6.15
N PHE A 290 15.75 2.14 6.28
CA PHE A 290 16.88 2.79 5.64
C PHE A 290 18.11 2.71 6.53
N LEU A 291 19.21 2.19 5.99
CA LEU A 291 20.50 2.09 6.66
C LEU A 291 21.52 2.93 5.90
N GLU A 292 22.12 3.89 6.58
CA GLU A 292 23.19 4.72 6.02
C GLU A 292 24.56 4.09 6.26
N PHE A 293 25.41 4.09 5.23
CA PHE A 293 26.80 3.66 5.30
C PHE A 293 27.73 4.79 4.86
N GLU A 294 28.91 4.81 5.48
CA GLU A 294 30.01 5.69 5.08
C GLU A 294 30.57 5.33 3.71
N GLU A 295 30.76 4.04 3.48
CA GLU A 295 31.28 3.49 2.22
C GLU A 295 30.39 2.30 1.84
N PRO A 296 30.10 2.12 0.54
CA PRO A 296 29.31 0.99 0.09
C PRO A 296 30.15 -0.28 0.18
N PHE A 297 29.59 -1.35 0.76
CA PHE A 297 30.22 -2.67 0.76
C PHE A 297 29.74 -3.55 -0.42
N TRP A 298 28.78 -3.05 -1.20
CA TRP A 298 28.20 -3.72 -2.36
C TRP A 298 28.81 -3.21 -3.67
N GLU A 299 28.66 -4.01 -4.73
CA GLU A 299 29.14 -3.65 -6.06
C GLU A 299 28.36 -2.45 -6.65
N PRO A 300 28.98 -1.56 -7.45
CA PRO A 300 28.32 -0.37 -8.01
C PRO A 300 27.07 -0.68 -8.84
N ASP A 301 27.04 -1.82 -9.53
CA ASP A 301 25.92 -2.23 -10.39
C ASP A 301 24.83 -2.99 -9.62
N CYS A 302 25.04 -3.29 -8.34
CA CYS A 302 24.05 -3.96 -7.50
C CYS A 302 22.85 -3.03 -7.26
N LYS A 303 21.63 -3.48 -7.59
CA LYS A 303 20.39 -2.75 -7.31
C LYS A 303 19.61 -3.35 -6.15
N PHE A 304 19.73 -4.66 -5.93
CA PHE A 304 19.03 -5.33 -4.83
C PHE A 304 19.88 -6.44 -4.20
N ILE A 305 19.95 -6.47 -2.88
CA ILE A 305 20.59 -7.52 -2.09
C ILE A 305 19.48 -8.40 -1.53
N GLN A 306 19.22 -9.54 -2.15
CA GLN A 306 18.21 -10.50 -1.69
C GLN A 306 18.79 -11.41 -0.61
N VAL A 307 18.00 -11.69 0.43
CA VAL A 307 18.40 -12.58 1.52
C VAL A 307 17.60 -13.89 1.46
N VAL A 308 18.30 -15.01 1.47
CA VAL A 308 17.75 -16.37 1.52
C VAL A 308 18.06 -16.97 2.88
N TRP A 309 17.03 -17.19 3.69
CA TRP A 309 17.18 -17.77 5.02
C TRP A 309 17.23 -19.28 4.93
N GLU A 310 18.39 -19.88 5.19
CA GLU A 310 18.53 -21.34 5.12
C GLU A 310 17.68 -22.05 6.18
N ASP A 311 17.38 -23.31 5.90
CA ASP A 311 16.51 -24.17 6.72
C ASP A 311 15.10 -23.56 6.95
N THR A 312 14.65 -22.68 6.06
CA THR A 312 13.26 -22.22 5.99
C THR A 312 12.53 -22.89 4.82
N SER A 313 11.23 -23.06 4.97
CA SER A 313 10.38 -23.63 3.93
C SER A 313 8.96 -23.09 4.09
N PRO A 314 8.29 -22.64 3.01
CA PRO A 314 6.91 -22.19 3.08
C PRO A 314 5.94 -23.33 3.45
N LEU A 315 6.40 -24.59 3.37
CA LEU A 315 5.63 -25.77 3.75
C LEU A 315 5.68 -26.05 5.27
N GLN A 316 6.54 -25.35 6.01
CA GLN A 316 6.81 -25.59 7.43
C GLN A 316 6.52 -24.38 8.31
N ASP A 317 5.87 -23.34 7.77
CA ASP A 317 5.54 -22.11 8.50
C ASP A 317 4.72 -22.43 9.74
N THR A 318 5.42 -22.59 10.85
CA THR A 318 4.90 -22.72 12.19
C THR A 318 5.46 -21.54 12.97
N THR A 319 4.61 -21.00 13.84
CA THR A 319 4.84 -19.82 14.66
C THR A 319 6.09 -19.98 15.53
N LEU A 320 7.24 -19.56 15.02
CA LEU A 320 8.43 -19.30 15.83
C LEU A 320 8.19 -18.02 16.64
N SER A 321 8.84 -17.93 17.80
CA SER A 321 8.85 -16.72 18.64
C SER A 321 9.31 -15.51 17.81
N LEU A 322 8.40 -14.54 17.59
CA LEU A 322 8.68 -13.30 16.87
C LEU A 322 9.86 -12.52 17.48
N GLN A 323 10.06 -12.65 18.79
CA GLN A 323 11.14 -11.97 19.53
C GLN A 323 12.54 -12.40 19.08
N ASP A 324 12.72 -13.62 18.60
CA ASP A 324 14.06 -14.16 18.29
C ASP A 324 14.45 -14.01 16.81
N THR A 325 13.50 -13.74 15.91
CA THR A 325 13.76 -13.85 14.45
C THR A 325 12.93 -12.92 13.54
N TRP A 326 12.37 -11.79 14.02
CA TRP A 326 11.57 -10.87 13.20
C TRP A 326 12.22 -10.51 11.85
N PHE A 327 13.53 -10.33 11.83
CA PHE A 327 14.31 -9.97 10.64
C PHE A 327 14.33 -11.07 9.56
N LYS A 328 13.93 -12.32 9.87
CA LYS A 328 13.79 -13.38 8.86
C LYS A 328 12.66 -13.13 7.86
N LYS A 329 11.74 -12.22 8.18
CA LYS A 329 10.69 -11.75 7.27
C LYS A 329 11.17 -10.65 6.32
N LEU A 330 12.37 -10.10 6.55
CA LEU A 330 13.01 -9.15 5.66
C LEU A 330 13.37 -9.84 4.33
N ILE A 331 12.94 -9.27 3.21
CA ILE A 331 13.13 -9.85 1.87
C ILE A 331 14.50 -9.53 1.27
N GLY A 332 15.15 -8.48 1.76
CA GLY A 332 16.39 -7.95 1.22
C GLY A 332 16.46 -6.43 1.31
N PHE A 333 17.43 -5.86 0.61
CA PHE A 333 17.73 -4.44 0.61
C PHE A 333 17.83 -3.88 -0.81
N LEU A 334 17.02 -2.88 -1.14
CA LEU A 334 17.19 -2.06 -2.32
C LEU A 334 18.36 -1.10 -2.11
N VAL A 335 19.27 -1.05 -3.08
CA VAL A 335 20.34 -0.05 -3.11
C VAL A 335 19.75 1.24 -3.66
N LEU A 336 19.67 2.28 -2.83
CA LEU A 336 19.21 3.58 -3.30
C LEU A 336 20.31 4.27 -4.13
N PRO A 337 19.94 5.13 -5.09
CA PRO A 337 20.90 6.02 -5.73
C PRO A 337 21.71 6.81 -4.69
N PRO A 338 23.01 7.05 -4.91
CA PRO A 338 23.85 7.75 -3.94
C PRO A 338 23.34 9.17 -3.71
N PHE A 339 23.31 9.59 -2.44
CA PHE A 339 22.96 10.95 -2.04
C PHE A 339 24.23 11.68 -1.64
N GLU A 340 24.74 12.58 -2.50
CA GLU A 340 26.02 13.26 -2.26
C GLU A 340 27.15 12.28 -1.89
N SER A 341 27.54 12.21 -0.62
CA SER A 341 28.56 11.32 -0.05
C SER A 341 28.00 10.20 0.85
N SER A 342 26.69 9.95 0.83
CA SER A 342 26.02 8.92 1.65
C SER A 342 25.52 7.75 0.80
N HIS A 343 25.69 6.54 1.33
CA HIS A 343 25.30 5.29 0.70
C HIS A 343 24.17 4.64 1.50
N VAL A 344 23.02 4.38 0.87
CA VAL A 344 21.81 3.97 1.60
C VAL A 344 21.25 2.65 1.06
N LEU A 345 20.97 1.73 1.99
CA LEU A 345 20.18 0.53 1.74
C LEU A 345 18.77 0.71 2.28
N CYS A 346 17.75 0.26 1.54
CA CYS A 346 16.35 0.25 1.95
C CYS A 346 15.87 -1.21 2.08
N GLY A 347 15.75 -1.69 3.32
CA GLY A 347 15.16 -2.98 3.64
C GLY A 347 13.63 -2.94 3.64
N PHE A 348 12.99 -4.02 3.20
CA PHE A 348 11.52 -4.15 3.19
C PHE A 348 11.07 -5.33 4.05
N ILE A 349 10.02 -5.11 4.85
CA ILE A 349 9.45 -6.12 5.75
C ILE A 349 7.95 -5.91 5.95
N ALA A 350 7.18 -6.99 5.79
CA ALA A 350 5.72 -7.00 5.95
C ALA A 350 5.25 -7.91 7.10
N GLY A 351 3.99 -7.75 7.50
CA GLY A 351 3.30 -8.60 8.46
C GLY A 351 3.57 -8.27 9.93
N LEU A 352 3.20 -9.22 10.80
CA LEU A 352 3.37 -9.07 12.26
C LEU A 352 4.83 -8.89 12.69
N GLU A 353 5.78 -9.42 11.93
CA GLU A 353 7.21 -9.19 12.15
C GLU A 353 7.60 -7.72 11.91
N SER A 354 6.94 -7.08 10.93
CA SER A 354 7.07 -5.64 10.66
C SER A 354 6.47 -4.81 11.80
N GLU A 355 5.31 -5.20 12.31
CA GLU A 355 4.67 -4.54 13.46
C GLU A 355 5.51 -4.69 14.72
N PHE A 356 6.08 -5.87 14.95
CA PHE A 356 7.02 -6.10 16.05
C PHE A 356 8.26 -5.20 15.91
N MET A 357 8.82 -5.08 14.70
CA MET A 357 9.92 -4.17 14.42
C MET A 357 9.60 -2.73 14.83
N GLU A 358 8.37 -2.22 14.61
CA GLU A 358 7.96 -0.88 15.04
C GLU A 358 8.08 -0.65 16.56
N THR A 359 7.95 -1.71 17.36
CA THR A 359 8.02 -1.64 18.84
C THR A 359 9.44 -1.53 19.39
N LEU A 360 10.45 -1.93 18.60
CA LEU A 360 11.85 -1.89 19.00
C LEU A 360 12.39 -0.45 19.03
N SER A 361 13.52 -0.23 19.68
CA SER A 361 14.27 1.03 19.54
C SER A 361 15.00 1.10 18.19
N ASP A 362 15.38 2.30 17.75
CA ASP A 362 16.15 2.46 16.52
C ASP A 362 17.54 1.80 16.65
N GLU A 363 18.14 1.85 17.83
CA GLU A 363 19.40 1.16 18.14
C GLU A 363 19.28 -0.36 18.06
N GLU A 364 18.19 -0.94 18.57
CA GLU A 364 17.94 -2.39 18.49
C GLU A 364 17.80 -2.84 17.03
N VAL A 365 17.02 -2.11 16.22
CA VAL A 365 16.87 -2.39 14.78
C VAL A 365 18.21 -2.30 14.06
N LEU A 366 18.98 -1.24 14.29
CA LEU A 366 20.29 -1.05 13.67
C LEU A 366 21.25 -2.19 14.06
N LEU A 367 21.35 -2.52 15.36
CA LEU A 367 22.23 -3.57 15.84
C LEU A 367 21.85 -4.95 15.27
N SER A 368 20.55 -5.29 15.27
CA SER A 368 20.06 -6.55 14.70
C SER A 368 20.37 -6.64 13.21
N LEU A 369 20.08 -5.59 12.42
CA LEU A 369 20.33 -5.62 10.98
C LEU A 369 21.82 -5.62 10.65
N MET A 370 22.67 -4.98 11.46
CA MET A 370 24.11 -5.08 11.28
C MET A 370 24.65 -6.49 11.54
N GLN A 371 24.09 -7.21 12.51
CA GLN A 371 24.41 -8.63 12.72
C GLN A 371 23.96 -9.49 11.54
N VAL A 372 22.75 -9.22 11.00
CA VAL A 372 22.25 -9.87 9.80
C VAL A 372 23.18 -9.62 8.62
N LEU A 373 23.51 -8.35 8.32
CA LEU A 373 24.37 -7.99 7.19
C LEU A 373 25.74 -8.66 7.26
N ARG A 374 26.42 -8.61 8.41
CA ARG A 374 27.70 -9.30 8.63
C ARG A 374 27.62 -10.79 8.38
N ARG A 375 26.52 -11.42 8.80
CA ARG A 375 26.27 -12.85 8.64
C ARG A 375 25.99 -13.21 7.18
N VAL A 376 25.04 -12.53 6.52
CA VAL A 376 24.63 -12.84 5.14
C VAL A 376 25.70 -12.51 4.12
N THR A 377 26.57 -11.53 4.39
CA THR A 377 27.72 -11.23 3.50
C THR A 377 28.96 -12.03 3.83
N GLY A 378 28.94 -12.86 4.88
CA GLY A 378 30.12 -13.59 5.37
C GLY A 378 31.27 -12.69 5.81
N ASN A 379 31.00 -11.42 6.14
CA ASN A 379 32.02 -10.43 6.49
C ASN A 379 31.83 -9.94 7.93
N PRO A 380 32.51 -10.54 8.93
CA PRO A 380 32.38 -10.13 10.33
C PRO A 380 32.93 -8.73 10.61
N GLN A 381 33.76 -8.19 9.71
CA GLN A 381 34.37 -6.85 9.83
C GLN A 381 33.59 -5.76 9.08
N LEU A 382 32.39 -6.07 8.56
CA LEU A 382 31.56 -5.10 7.85
C LEU A 382 31.28 -3.88 8.78
N PRO A 383 31.64 -2.65 8.35
CA PRO A 383 31.47 -1.45 9.17
C PRO A 383 30.02 -1.22 9.59
N ALA A 384 29.79 -0.69 10.79
CA ALA A 384 28.44 -0.40 11.24
C ALA A 384 27.79 0.68 10.36
N ALA A 385 26.48 0.56 10.14
CA ALA A 385 25.68 1.65 9.59
C ALA A 385 25.79 2.88 10.51
N LYS A 386 25.90 4.06 9.91
CA LYS A 386 26.00 5.36 10.61
C LYS A 386 24.69 5.71 11.30
N SER A 387 23.57 5.46 10.63
CA SER A 387 22.24 5.77 11.14
C SER A 387 21.18 4.86 10.54
N VAL A 388 20.00 4.86 11.17
CA VAL A 388 18.81 4.15 10.69
C VAL A 388 17.63 5.13 10.66
N LEU A 389 16.81 5.01 9.61
CA LEU A 389 15.49 5.62 9.52
C LEU A 389 14.51 4.52 9.15
N ARG A 390 13.30 4.53 9.69
CA ARG A 390 12.30 3.51 9.36
C ARG A 390 10.88 4.05 9.44
N SER A 391 10.00 3.48 8.62
CA SER A 391 8.57 3.75 8.73
C SER A 391 7.98 2.98 9.92
N ARG A 392 6.87 3.50 10.46
CA ARG A 392 6.07 2.87 11.52
C ARG A 392 4.57 3.00 11.19
N TRP A 393 4.17 2.41 10.06
CA TRP A 393 2.84 2.59 9.47
C TRP A 393 1.71 2.02 10.32
N HIS A 394 1.94 0.91 11.03
CA HIS A 394 0.96 0.34 11.96
C HIS A 394 0.74 1.27 13.16
N SER A 395 1.82 1.81 13.73
CA SER A 395 1.78 2.72 14.87
C SER A 395 1.21 4.09 14.52
N ALA A 396 1.18 4.47 13.24
CA ALA A 396 0.66 5.76 12.79
C ALA A 396 -0.86 5.87 13.05
N PRO A 397 -1.33 6.80 13.92
CA PRO A 397 -2.69 6.78 14.47
C PRO A 397 -3.78 6.98 13.40
N TYR A 398 -3.52 7.83 12.42
CA TYR A 398 -4.45 8.10 11.32
C TYR A 398 -4.29 7.16 10.11
N THR A 399 -3.52 6.06 10.23
CA THR A 399 -3.35 5.08 9.13
C THR A 399 -3.54 3.64 9.59
N ARG A 400 -2.82 3.20 10.63
CA ARG A 400 -2.95 1.87 11.26
C ARG A 400 -2.58 0.68 10.36
N GLY A 401 -1.53 0.86 9.56
CA GLY A 401 -1.07 -0.11 8.57
C GLY A 401 -0.68 0.59 7.29
N SER A 402 -0.50 -0.18 6.23
CA SER A 402 0.04 0.32 4.95
C SER A 402 -1.04 0.37 3.87
N TYR A 403 -1.64 -0.77 3.51
CA TYR A 403 -2.64 -0.83 2.43
C TYR A 403 -3.53 -2.07 2.52
N SER A 404 -4.63 -2.03 1.78
CA SER A 404 -5.65 -3.08 1.76
C SER A 404 -5.29 -4.28 0.87
N TYR A 405 -5.90 -5.43 1.18
CA TYR A 405 -5.92 -6.62 0.33
C TYR A 405 -7.25 -7.36 0.50
N VAL A 406 -7.64 -8.17 -0.49
CA VAL A 406 -8.85 -9.01 -0.37
C VAL A 406 -8.51 -10.24 0.46
N ALA A 407 -8.88 -10.20 1.74
CA ALA A 407 -8.61 -11.27 2.70
C ALA A 407 -9.55 -12.47 2.51
N VAL A 408 -9.15 -13.65 2.97
CA VAL A 408 -10.03 -14.83 3.09
C VAL A 408 -11.32 -14.45 3.82
N GLY A 409 -12.47 -14.77 3.22
CA GLY A 409 -13.79 -14.37 3.71
C GLY A 409 -14.29 -13.02 3.19
N SER A 410 -13.48 -12.29 2.42
CA SER A 410 -13.89 -11.11 1.65
C SER A 410 -13.76 -11.34 0.14
N THR A 411 -14.36 -10.46 -0.66
CA THR A 411 -14.38 -10.52 -2.13
C THR A 411 -14.25 -9.13 -2.75
N GLY A 412 -14.07 -9.03 -4.07
CA GLY A 412 -14.08 -7.75 -4.77
C GLY A 412 -15.37 -6.94 -4.58
N ASP A 413 -16.50 -7.61 -4.41
CA ASP A 413 -17.79 -6.95 -4.12
C ASP A 413 -17.77 -6.19 -2.79
N ASP A 414 -16.91 -6.60 -1.85
CA ASP A 414 -16.74 -5.87 -0.59
C ASP A 414 -16.04 -4.52 -0.81
N LEU A 415 -15.09 -4.43 -1.75
CA LEU A 415 -14.47 -3.14 -2.13
C LEU A 415 -15.50 -2.20 -2.77
N ASP A 416 -16.35 -2.75 -3.66
CA ASP A 416 -17.47 -2.01 -4.26
C ASP A 416 -18.47 -1.54 -3.20
N LEU A 417 -18.78 -2.40 -2.22
CA LEU A 417 -19.67 -2.05 -1.13
C LEU A 417 -19.08 -1.00 -0.19
N LEU A 418 -17.75 -0.99 0.00
CA LEU A 418 -17.07 0.08 0.72
C LEU A 418 -17.18 1.42 -0.02
N ALA A 419 -17.11 1.41 -1.36
CA ALA A 419 -17.27 2.59 -2.22
C ALA A 419 -18.71 3.15 -2.27
N GLN A 420 -19.73 2.38 -1.87
CA GLN A 420 -21.13 2.83 -1.93
C GLN A 420 -21.37 4.10 -1.06
N PRO A 421 -21.99 5.16 -1.60
CA PRO A 421 -22.30 6.36 -0.84
C PRO A 421 -23.47 6.14 0.14
N LEU A 422 -23.69 7.09 1.04
CA LEU A 422 -24.82 7.16 1.97
C LEU A 422 -25.71 8.37 1.69
N PRO A 423 -27.03 8.26 1.90
CA PRO A 423 -27.77 7.05 2.27
C PRO A 423 -27.80 5.98 1.16
N ALA A 424 -27.80 4.70 1.54
CA ALA A 424 -27.73 3.56 0.61
C ALA A 424 -29.10 3.06 0.12
N ASP A 425 -30.20 3.63 0.62
CA ASP A 425 -31.56 3.14 0.42
C ASP A 425 -32.21 3.62 -0.88
N GLY A 426 -31.53 4.48 -1.66
CA GLY A 426 -31.98 4.93 -2.98
C GLY A 426 -33.29 5.71 -2.96
N THR A 427 -33.81 6.05 -1.77
CA THR A 427 -35.07 6.77 -1.59
C THR A 427 -34.89 8.29 -1.64
N GLY A 428 -33.64 8.77 -1.61
CA GLY A 428 -33.29 10.19 -1.67
C GLY A 428 -32.28 10.50 -2.77
N THR A 429 -32.48 11.62 -3.45
CA THR A 429 -31.52 12.25 -4.38
C THR A 429 -30.37 12.94 -3.63
N GLN A 430 -29.87 12.40 -2.52
CA GLN A 430 -28.94 13.12 -1.64
C GLN A 430 -27.73 12.25 -1.27
N LEU A 431 -26.55 12.64 -1.77
CA LEU A 431 -25.28 11.98 -1.47
C LEU A 431 -24.66 12.62 -0.22
N GLN A 432 -25.03 12.20 0.98
CA GLN A 432 -24.54 12.83 2.22
C GLN A 432 -23.09 12.47 2.53
N ILE A 433 -22.74 11.18 2.43
CA ILE A 433 -21.38 10.69 2.67
C ILE A 433 -20.93 9.86 1.48
N LEU A 434 -19.73 10.11 0.99
CA LEU A 434 -19.09 9.41 -0.11
C LEU A 434 -17.77 8.81 0.38
N PHE A 435 -17.31 7.74 -0.26
CA PHE A 435 -16.11 7.02 0.16
C PHE A 435 -15.13 6.92 -1.00
N ALA A 436 -13.90 7.38 -0.78
CA ALA A 436 -12.78 7.22 -1.70
C ALA A 436 -11.53 6.78 -0.93
N GLY A 437 -10.44 6.53 -1.64
CA GLY A 437 -9.22 5.92 -1.14
C GLY A 437 -8.98 4.55 -1.77
N GLU A 438 -7.74 4.06 -1.65
CA GLU A 438 -7.29 2.82 -2.32
C GLU A 438 -8.20 1.62 -2.03
N ALA A 439 -8.66 1.47 -0.79
CA ALA A 439 -9.52 0.35 -0.37
C ALA A 439 -10.94 0.42 -0.95
N THR A 440 -11.26 1.43 -1.76
CA THR A 440 -12.56 1.58 -2.43
C THR A 440 -12.47 1.28 -3.93
N HIS A 441 -11.32 0.83 -4.44
CA HIS A 441 -11.11 0.56 -5.85
C HIS A 441 -10.88 -0.94 -6.12
N ARG A 442 -11.86 -1.62 -6.71
CA ARG A 442 -11.84 -3.09 -6.91
C ARG A 442 -10.62 -3.64 -7.64
N ALA A 443 -10.18 -2.96 -8.71
CA ALA A 443 -9.10 -3.46 -9.57
C ALA A 443 -7.70 -2.87 -9.29
N PHE A 444 -7.61 -1.79 -8.51
CA PHE A 444 -6.37 -1.01 -8.29
C PHE A 444 -6.21 -0.63 -6.81
N TYR A 445 -6.80 -1.41 -5.90
CA TYR A 445 -6.54 -1.25 -4.47
C TYR A 445 -5.04 -1.34 -4.17
N SER A 446 -4.61 -0.88 -3.01
CA SER A 446 -3.22 -0.73 -2.57
C SER A 446 -2.32 0.22 -3.37
N THR A 447 -2.83 0.90 -4.41
CA THR A 447 -2.03 1.79 -5.26
C THR A 447 -2.41 3.27 -5.14
N THR A 448 -1.47 4.15 -5.50
CA THR A 448 -1.70 5.60 -5.60
C THR A 448 -2.67 5.96 -6.72
N HIS A 449 -2.62 5.25 -7.86
CA HIS A 449 -3.52 5.51 -8.98
C HIS A 449 -4.95 5.03 -8.69
N GLY A 450 -5.14 3.91 -7.98
CA GLY A 450 -6.46 3.51 -7.49
C GLY A 450 -7.05 4.52 -6.50
N ALA A 451 -6.22 5.06 -5.60
CA ALA A 451 -6.64 6.14 -4.70
C ALA A 451 -7.05 7.41 -5.47
N LEU A 452 -6.25 7.84 -6.45
CA LEU A 452 -6.55 9.01 -7.29
C LEU A 452 -7.86 8.82 -8.08
N LEU A 453 -7.99 7.69 -8.77
CA LEU A 453 -9.18 7.34 -9.55
C LEU A 453 -10.43 7.28 -8.68
N SER A 454 -10.34 6.75 -7.47
CA SER A 454 -11.47 6.73 -6.54
C SER A 454 -11.89 8.14 -6.08
N GLY A 455 -10.94 9.08 -5.96
CA GLY A 455 -11.22 10.48 -5.66
C GLY A 455 -11.97 11.17 -6.80
N TRP A 456 -11.50 10.97 -8.04
CA TRP A 456 -12.19 11.46 -9.24
C TRP A 456 -13.58 10.86 -9.40
N ARG A 457 -13.74 9.55 -9.14
CA ARG A 457 -15.05 8.87 -9.16
C ARG A 457 -16.07 9.55 -8.24
N GLU A 458 -15.69 9.91 -7.01
CA GLU A 458 -16.63 10.56 -6.09
C GLU A 458 -16.85 12.05 -6.41
N ALA A 459 -15.88 12.72 -7.03
CA ALA A 459 -16.08 14.06 -7.58
C ALA A 459 -17.11 14.05 -8.72
N ASP A 460 -16.97 13.16 -9.70
CA ASP A 460 -17.89 13.00 -10.81
C ASP A 460 -19.31 12.68 -10.31
N ARG A 461 -19.42 11.80 -9.31
CA ARG A 461 -20.71 11.45 -8.69
C ARG A 461 -21.44 12.68 -8.10
N LEU A 462 -20.70 13.61 -7.49
CA LEU A 462 -21.28 14.86 -6.97
C LEU A 462 -21.64 15.85 -8.08
N ILE A 463 -20.82 15.93 -9.13
CA ILE A 463 -21.09 16.78 -10.31
C ILE A 463 -22.39 16.33 -10.98
N ASP A 464 -22.54 15.02 -11.23
CA ASP A 464 -23.77 14.44 -11.80
C ASP A 464 -25.01 14.75 -10.97
N LEU A 465 -24.88 14.68 -9.63
CA LEU A 465 -25.96 15.04 -8.73
C LEU A 465 -26.35 16.51 -8.89
N TRP A 466 -25.39 17.43 -8.89
CA TRP A 466 -25.67 18.86 -9.01
C TRP A 466 -26.27 19.22 -10.37
N ASP A 467 -25.78 18.61 -11.45
CA ASP A 467 -26.33 18.81 -12.80
C ASP A 467 -27.78 18.32 -12.89
N SER A 468 -28.10 17.18 -12.27
CA SER A 468 -29.47 16.66 -12.21
C SER A 468 -30.43 17.59 -11.45
N GLN A 469 -29.95 18.27 -10.40
CA GLN A 469 -30.74 19.22 -9.61
C GLN A 469 -31.03 20.51 -10.41
N VAL A 470 -30.09 20.98 -11.23
CA VAL A 470 -30.30 22.12 -12.14
C VAL A 470 -31.36 21.79 -13.21
N GLN A 471 -31.44 20.52 -13.62
CA GLN A 471 -32.40 20.06 -14.63
C GLN A 471 -33.80 19.72 -14.10
N GLN A 472 -34.04 19.74 -12.78
CA GLN A 472 -35.39 19.54 -12.24
C GLN A 472 -36.34 20.65 -12.76
N PRO A 473 -37.35 20.32 -13.58
CA PRO A 473 -38.14 21.33 -14.25
C PRO A 473 -39.05 22.07 -13.26
N ARG A 474 -39.19 23.40 -13.46
CA ARG A 474 -40.38 24.14 -13.00
C ARG A 474 -41.63 23.33 -13.36
N PRO A 475 -42.63 23.24 -12.46
CA PRO A 475 -43.72 22.28 -12.56
C PRO A 475 -44.34 22.31 -13.96
N ARG A 476 -44.48 21.11 -14.57
CA ARG A 476 -45.30 20.94 -15.78
C ARG A 476 -46.73 21.31 -15.40
N LEU A 477 -47.19 22.43 -15.95
CA LEU A 477 -48.55 22.99 -15.78
C LEU A 477 -49.62 21.97 -16.17
#